data_AF-A0A8B6CEB8-F1
#
_entry.id   AF-A0A8B6CEB8-F1
#
_cell.length_a   1.000
_cell.length_b   1.000
_cell.length_c   1.000
_cell.angle_alpha   90.00
_cell.angle_beta   90.00
_cell.angle_gamma   90.00
#
_symmetry.space_group_name_H-M   'P 1'
#
loop_
_entity.id
_entity.type
_entity.pdbx_description
1 polymer ?
#
loop_
_entity_poly.entity_id
_entity_poly.type
_entity_poly.pdbx_seq_one_letter_code
_entity_poly.pdbx_strand_id
1 'polypeptide(L)'
;MNNAPPGEETFLQTAIDAITRILQRKMFSESKDEVALILFGTPDTDNPLADGECYENITIAQPMDVASFELLETVQNNIQSTDVSADFVDALIVALDHLVSSTQGKKGFCMKRLILLSDLGGEFGDDQIDTVVAGIKNSGTELNVIGPSIEEEDDDDDAPGPSTANGHTKDKTPQQRAGEAMLKHILQEVDGECYSFSEALPALSYFQTRQIRQTAWKCQLEITSNLKIPVCSYVKV
;
A
#
# COMPACT_ATOMS: atom_id res chain seq x y z
N MET A 1 15.52 6.46 0.87
CA MET A 1 14.46 7.50 1.06
C MET A 1 14.93 8.83 1.68
N ASN A 2 16.20 9.02 2.05
CA ASN A 2 16.64 10.18 2.86
C ASN A 2 17.06 11.41 2.04
N ASN A 3 17.14 11.30 0.71
CA ASN A 3 17.67 12.34 -0.15
C ASN A 3 16.53 13.21 -0.71
N ALA A 4 16.61 14.52 -0.51
CA ALA A 4 15.78 15.52 -1.17
C ALA A 4 16.60 16.76 -1.58
N PRO A 5 16.18 17.50 -2.63
CA PRO A 5 16.71 18.82 -2.92
C PRO A 5 16.53 19.78 -1.73
N PRO A 6 17.40 20.82 -1.59
CA PRO A 6 17.24 21.81 -0.53
C PRO A 6 15.88 22.52 -0.62
N GLY A 7 15.06 22.39 0.43
CA GLY A 7 13.73 23.01 0.51
C GLY A 7 12.56 22.10 0.15
N GLU A 8 12.84 20.84 -0.23
CA GLU A 8 11.82 19.82 -0.48
C GLU A 8 11.80 18.77 0.65
N GLU A 9 10.64 18.16 0.86
CA GLU A 9 10.48 17.05 1.81
C GLU A 9 11.14 15.78 1.26
N THR A 10 11.70 14.95 2.15
CA THR A 10 12.24 13.65 1.75
C THR A 10 11.13 12.67 1.44
N PHE A 11 11.39 11.70 0.57
CA PHE A 11 10.45 10.60 0.32
C PHE A 11 10.01 9.91 1.62
N LEU A 12 10.91 9.82 2.61
CA LEU A 12 10.58 9.29 3.93
C LEU A 12 9.56 10.18 4.67
N GLN A 13 9.75 11.50 4.69
CA GLN A 13 8.80 12.43 5.29
C GLN A 13 7.43 12.36 4.61
N THR A 14 7.41 12.35 3.28
CA THR A 14 6.18 12.24 2.50
C THR A 14 5.47 10.90 2.73
N ALA A 15 6.22 9.81 2.92
CA ALA A 15 5.68 8.51 3.31
C ALA A 15 5.10 8.49 4.72
N ILE A 16 5.80 9.09 5.71
CA ILE A 16 5.30 9.25 7.08
C ILE A 16 3.99 10.03 7.08
N ASP A 17 3.90 11.10 6.28
CA ASP A 17 2.69 11.90 6.09
C ASP A 17 1.54 11.10 5.47
N ALA A 18 1.82 10.30 4.45
CA ALA A 18 0.83 9.43 3.82
C ALA A 18 0.29 8.39 4.81
N ILE A 19 1.17 7.70 5.55
CA ILE A 19 0.80 6.71 6.58
C ILE A 19 -0.02 7.38 7.69
N THR A 20 0.43 8.55 8.17
CA THR A 20 -0.27 9.35 9.19
C THR A 20 -1.71 9.64 8.76
N ARG A 21 -1.91 10.10 7.51
CA ARG A 21 -3.26 10.38 6.98
C ARG A 21 -4.12 9.13 6.85
N ILE A 22 -3.53 8.00 6.45
CA ILE A 22 -4.23 6.71 6.38
C ILE A 22 -4.71 6.30 7.79
N LEU A 23 -3.82 6.35 8.79
CA LEU A 23 -4.16 5.98 10.17
C LEU A 23 -5.22 6.91 10.76
N GLN A 24 -5.05 8.22 10.61
CA GLN A 24 -6.03 9.22 11.06
C GLN A 24 -7.43 8.95 10.48
N ARG A 25 -7.53 8.65 9.17
CA ARG A 25 -8.80 8.29 8.53
C ARG A 25 -9.43 7.05 9.16
N LYS A 26 -8.65 6.01 9.43
CA LYS A 26 -9.14 4.77 10.05
C LYS A 26 -9.65 5.02 11.47
N MET A 27 -8.92 5.81 12.24
CA MET A 27 -9.28 6.16 13.61
C MET A 27 -10.53 7.05 13.68
N PHE A 28 -10.59 8.12 12.86
CA PHE A 28 -11.73 9.05 12.86
C PHE A 28 -13.03 8.45 12.31
N SER A 29 -12.92 7.43 11.45
CA SER A 29 -14.09 6.69 10.96
C SER A 29 -14.53 5.56 11.90
N GLU A 30 -13.89 5.41 13.06
CA GLU A 30 -14.08 4.30 14.01
C GLU A 30 -14.04 2.94 13.29
N SER A 31 -13.08 2.80 12.37
CA SER A 31 -12.95 1.56 11.60
C SER A 31 -12.50 0.41 12.50
N LYS A 32 -12.98 -0.79 12.18
CA LYS A 32 -12.55 -2.04 12.82
C LYS A 32 -11.40 -2.70 12.07
N ASP A 33 -10.79 -1.97 11.15
CA ASP A 33 -9.67 -2.49 10.37
C ASP A 33 -8.48 -2.67 11.31
N GLU A 34 -7.85 -3.84 11.19
CA GLU A 34 -6.56 -4.09 11.80
C GLU A 34 -5.46 -3.63 10.82
N VAL A 35 -4.40 -3.02 11.36
CA VAL A 35 -3.27 -2.48 10.62
C VAL A 35 -1.99 -3.02 11.26
N ALA A 36 -1.07 -3.50 10.43
CA ALA A 36 0.30 -3.80 10.83
C ALA A 36 1.24 -2.77 10.18
N LEU A 37 2.34 -2.46 10.85
CA LEU A 37 3.40 -1.61 10.33
C LEU A 37 4.68 -2.44 10.24
N ILE A 38 5.25 -2.51 9.04
CA ILE A 38 6.49 -3.23 8.75
C ILE A 38 7.44 -2.22 8.13
N LEU A 39 8.65 -2.16 8.67
CA LEU A 39 9.71 -1.28 8.23
C LEU A 39 10.82 -2.14 7.63
N PHE A 40 11.36 -1.73 6.49
CA PHE A 40 12.50 -2.36 5.85
C PHE A 40 13.61 -1.31 5.66
N GLY A 41 14.87 -1.75 5.72
CA GLY A 41 16.04 -0.88 5.85
C GLY A 41 16.33 -0.46 7.29
N THR A 42 15.80 -1.18 8.29
CA THR A 42 16.11 -0.92 9.71
C THR A 42 17.48 -1.51 10.08
N PRO A 43 18.24 -0.92 11.03
CA PRO A 43 19.50 -1.49 11.48
C PRO A 43 19.30 -2.82 12.22
N ASP A 44 18.14 -2.99 12.84
CA ASP A 44 17.72 -4.22 13.49
C ASP A 44 16.88 -5.07 12.55
N THR A 45 16.82 -6.38 12.84
CA THR A 45 15.96 -7.34 12.14
C THR A 45 15.04 -7.98 13.18
N ASP A 46 13.74 -7.78 13.02
CA ASP A 46 12.71 -8.37 13.87
C ASP A 46 11.53 -8.83 13.01
N ASN A 47 11.71 -9.98 12.37
CA ASN A 47 10.67 -10.65 11.61
C ASN A 47 10.86 -12.18 11.73
N PRO A 48 9.77 -12.97 11.62
CA PRO A 48 9.80 -14.41 11.87
C PRO A 48 10.45 -15.23 10.74
N LEU A 49 10.71 -14.63 9.58
CA LEU A 49 11.31 -15.31 8.43
C LEU A 49 12.83 -15.14 8.37
N ALA A 50 13.39 -14.21 9.14
CA ALA A 50 14.83 -13.99 9.20
C ALA A 50 15.57 -15.21 9.73
N ASP A 51 16.55 -15.67 8.96
CA ASP A 51 17.42 -16.81 9.29
C ASP A 51 18.90 -16.41 9.44
N GLY A 52 19.21 -15.12 9.32
CA GLY A 52 20.56 -14.55 9.40
C GLY A 52 21.32 -14.51 8.07
N GLU A 53 20.67 -14.87 6.96
CA GLU A 53 21.17 -14.66 5.60
C GLU A 53 20.10 -14.02 4.70
N CYS A 54 18.83 -14.37 4.90
CA CYS A 54 17.67 -13.85 4.17
C CYS A 54 16.76 -13.01 5.08
N TYR A 55 15.99 -12.11 4.47
CA TYR A 55 15.02 -11.25 5.16
C TYR A 55 15.63 -10.37 6.26
N GLU A 56 16.88 -9.94 6.09
CA GLU A 56 17.56 -9.04 7.02
C GLU A 56 17.08 -7.59 6.88
N ASN A 57 17.29 -6.81 7.94
CA ASN A 57 17.00 -5.39 7.99
C ASN A 57 15.50 -5.07 7.82
N ILE A 58 14.64 -6.03 8.16
CA ILE A 58 13.19 -5.92 8.14
C ILE A 58 12.65 -6.13 9.56
N THR A 59 11.82 -5.19 10.03
CA THR A 59 11.28 -5.14 11.39
C THR A 59 9.77 -4.96 11.35
N ILE A 60 9.03 -5.82 12.05
CA ILE A 60 7.59 -5.67 12.28
C ILE A 60 7.39 -4.69 13.45
N ALA A 61 7.41 -3.40 13.15
CA ALA A 61 7.28 -2.33 14.14
C ALA A 61 5.96 -2.35 14.91
N GLN A 62 4.86 -2.77 14.27
CA GLN A 62 3.58 -2.99 14.92
C GLN A 62 2.92 -4.25 14.34
N PRO A 63 2.60 -5.27 15.17
CA PRO A 63 1.83 -6.43 14.72
C PRO A 63 0.38 -6.03 14.37
N MET A 64 -0.34 -6.92 13.69
CA MET A 64 -1.70 -6.64 13.21
C MET A 64 -2.67 -6.37 14.37
N ASP A 65 -3.08 -5.10 14.53
CA ASP A 65 -4.01 -4.67 15.57
C ASP A 65 -4.83 -3.45 15.12
N VAL A 66 -5.90 -3.11 15.85
CA VAL A 66 -6.74 -1.95 15.55
C VAL A 66 -5.91 -0.66 15.60
N ALA A 67 -6.09 0.21 14.62
CA ALA A 67 -5.39 1.49 14.56
C ALA A 67 -5.55 2.28 15.87
N SER A 68 -4.43 2.62 16.50
CA SER A 68 -4.37 3.26 17.82
C SER A 68 -3.56 4.56 17.77
N PHE A 69 -3.72 5.40 18.79
CA PHE A 69 -2.89 6.60 18.95
C PHE A 69 -1.41 6.26 19.18
N GLU A 70 -1.12 5.10 19.77
CA GLU A 70 0.26 4.62 19.99
C GLU A 70 0.95 4.29 18.66
N LEU A 71 0.24 3.66 17.72
CA LEU A 71 0.75 3.44 16.36
C LEU A 71 0.98 4.77 15.64
N LEU A 72 0.05 5.72 15.80
CA LEU A 72 0.19 7.05 15.20
C LEU A 72 1.43 7.80 15.74
N GLU A 73 1.64 7.74 17.05
CA GLU A 73 2.81 8.33 17.72
C GLU A 73 4.11 7.66 17.26
N THR A 74 4.09 6.33 17.11
CA THR A 74 5.23 5.56 16.59
C THR A 74 5.60 5.99 15.19
N VAL A 75 4.61 6.14 14.29
CA VAL A 75 4.85 6.59 12.91
C VAL A 75 5.44 8.00 12.86
N GLN A 76 4.96 8.91 13.71
CA GLN A 76 5.38 10.31 13.69
C GLN A 76 6.72 10.56 14.37
N ASN A 77 7.02 9.84 15.46
CA ASN A 77 8.16 10.16 16.34
C ASN A 77 9.28 9.12 16.32
N ASN A 78 8.97 7.85 16.03
CA ASN A 78 9.94 6.76 16.17
C ASN A 78 10.53 6.29 14.84
N ILE A 79 9.87 6.57 13.71
CA ILE A 79 10.44 6.25 12.38
C ILE A 79 11.54 7.26 12.07
N GLN A 80 12.78 6.76 12.02
CA GLN A 80 13.96 7.55 11.65
C GLN A 80 14.59 7.01 10.38
N SER A 81 15.22 7.93 9.63
CA SER A 81 16.06 7.59 8.50
C SER A 81 17.27 6.78 8.92
N THR A 82 17.60 5.76 8.14
CA THR A 82 18.75 4.87 8.34
C THR A 82 19.62 4.86 7.08
N ASP A 83 20.87 4.45 7.23
CA ASP A 83 21.81 4.27 6.10
C ASP A 83 21.84 2.82 5.58
N VAL A 84 20.95 1.98 6.11
CA VAL A 84 20.84 0.56 5.74
C VAL A 84 19.76 0.39 4.68
N SER A 85 20.05 -0.42 3.66
CA SER A 85 19.08 -0.81 2.63
C SER A 85 18.63 -2.24 2.87
N ALA A 86 17.39 -2.53 2.53
CA ALA A 86 16.84 -3.88 2.52
C ALA A 86 16.10 -4.12 1.20
N ASP A 87 15.93 -5.39 0.84
CA ASP A 87 15.18 -5.77 -0.35
C ASP A 87 13.67 -5.57 -0.12
N PHE A 88 13.03 -4.86 -1.05
CA PHE A 88 11.60 -4.64 -1.00
C PHE A 88 10.80 -5.91 -1.35
N VAL A 89 11.35 -6.84 -2.12
CA VAL A 89 10.72 -8.13 -2.45
C VAL A 89 10.65 -8.99 -1.20
N ASP A 90 11.76 -9.11 -0.47
CA ASP A 90 11.80 -9.75 0.85
C ASP A 90 10.81 -9.10 1.82
N ALA A 91 10.74 -7.76 1.85
CA ALA A 91 9.79 -7.04 2.68
C ALA A 91 8.33 -7.34 2.30
N LEU A 92 8.01 -7.49 1.00
CA LEU A 92 6.69 -7.92 0.54
C LEU A 92 6.33 -9.33 1.01
N ILE A 93 7.31 -10.24 1.04
CA ILE A 93 7.11 -11.63 1.49
C ILE A 93 6.86 -11.68 2.99
N VAL A 94 7.68 -10.98 3.78
CA VAL A 94 7.49 -10.84 5.24
C VAL A 94 6.12 -10.22 5.53
N ALA A 95 5.73 -9.19 4.79
CA ALA A 95 4.43 -8.54 4.95
C ALA A 95 3.26 -9.46 4.58
N LEU A 96 3.40 -10.23 3.52
CA LEU A 96 2.38 -11.19 3.10
C LEU A 96 2.24 -12.35 4.10
N ASP A 97 3.35 -12.92 4.57
CA ASP A 97 3.34 -13.98 5.58
C ASP A 97 2.67 -13.50 6.88
N HIS A 98 3.07 -12.31 7.36
CA HIS A 98 2.46 -11.71 8.56
C HIS A 98 0.97 -11.42 8.38
N LEU A 99 0.55 -10.94 7.20
CA LEU A 99 -0.86 -10.69 6.88
C LEU A 99 -1.66 -11.99 6.85
N VAL A 100 -1.14 -13.04 6.21
CA VAL A 100 -1.83 -14.34 6.10
C VAL A 100 -1.91 -15.01 7.47
N SER A 101 -0.83 -15.07 8.23
CA SER A 101 -0.79 -15.67 9.57
C SER A 101 -1.69 -14.92 10.56
N SER A 102 -1.64 -13.58 10.56
CA SER A 102 -2.47 -12.74 11.44
C SER A 102 -3.96 -12.80 11.12
N THR A 103 -4.33 -13.06 9.86
CA THR A 103 -5.73 -13.19 9.43
C THR A 103 -6.24 -14.63 9.46
N GLN A 104 -5.37 -15.62 9.70
CA GLN A 104 -5.74 -17.03 9.73
C GLN A 104 -6.71 -17.31 10.88
N GLY A 105 -7.85 -17.95 10.58
CA GLY A 105 -8.87 -18.29 11.57
C GLY A 105 -9.74 -17.13 12.07
N LYS A 106 -9.37 -15.88 11.79
CA LYS A 106 -10.21 -14.70 12.05
C LYS A 106 -11.29 -14.58 10.96
N LYS A 107 -12.52 -14.30 11.36
CA LYS A 107 -13.66 -14.07 10.45
C LYS A 107 -14.07 -12.60 10.51
N GLY A 108 -14.52 -12.04 9.39
CA GLY A 108 -15.07 -10.68 9.34
C GLY A 108 -14.26 -9.68 8.54
N PHE A 109 -13.05 -10.04 8.08
CA PHE A 109 -12.32 -9.25 7.10
C PHE A 109 -12.99 -9.36 5.74
N CYS A 110 -13.43 -8.21 5.20
CA CYS A 110 -14.01 -8.17 3.86
C CYS A 110 -12.95 -8.06 2.76
N MET A 111 -11.76 -7.57 3.09
CA MET A 111 -10.71 -7.22 2.15
C MET A 111 -9.36 -7.28 2.86
N LYS A 112 -8.32 -7.69 2.15
CA LYS A 112 -6.92 -7.64 2.58
C LYS A 112 -6.18 -6.71 1.63
N ARG A 113 -5.38 -5.80 2.15
CA ARG A 113 -4.63 -4.85 1.33
C ARG A 113 -3.22 -4.68 1.88
N LEU A 114 -2.26 -4.71 0.98
CA LEU A 114 -0.86 -4.42 1.23
C LEU A 114 -0.53 -3.08 0.57
N ILE A 115 0.09 -2.17 1.32
CA ILE A 115 0.50 -0.86 0.82
C ILE A 115 2.02 -0.76 0.95
N LEU A 116 2.73 -0.72 -0.17
CA LEU A 116 4.18 -0.52 -0.21
C LEU A 116 4.46 0.98 -0.38
N LEU A 117 5.30 1.54 0.49
CA LEU A 117 5.83 2.89 0.33
C LEU A 117 7.34 2.80 0.15
N SER A 118 7.86 3.19 -1.01
CA SER A 118 9.29 3.05 -1.34
C SER A 118 9.73 4.06 -2.39
N ASP A 119 11.00 4.47 -2.35
CA ASP A 119 11.67 5.23 -3.41
C ASP A 119 12.33 4.34 -4.48
N LEU A 120 12.21 3.01 -4.33
CA LEU A 120 12.78 1.96 -5.19
C LEU A 120 14.29 2.13 -5.42
N GLY A 121 14.99 2.81 -4.50
CA GLY A 121 16.42 3.10 -4.63
C GLY A 121 17.34 1.99 -4.08
N GLY A 122 16.78 1.00 -3.38
CA GLY A 122 17.51 -0.10 -2.75
C GLY A 122 17.86 -1.23 -3.71
N GLU A 123 18.82 -2.06 -3.30
CA GLU A 123 19.10 -3.35 -3.95
C GLU A 123 17.93 -4.32 -3.75
N PHE A 124 17.70 -5.20 -4.74
CA PHE A 124 16.62 -6.18 -4.70
C PHE A 124 17.02 -7.46 -5.45
N GLY A 125 16.44 -8.59 -5.05
CA GLY A 125 16.51 -9.88 -5.72
C GLY A 125 15.34 -10.08 -6.69
N ASP A 126 15.54 -10.92 -7.71
CA ASP A 126 14.54 -11.26 -8.73
C ASP A 126 14.04 -12.72 -8.61
N ASP A 127 14.60 -13.51 -7.70
CA ASP A 127 14.36 -14.95 -7.56
C ASP A 127 13.01 -15.28 -6.88
N GLN A 128 12.43 -14.34 -6.14
CA GLN A 128 11.23 -14.58 -5.33
C GLN A 128 9.95 -13.91 -5.88
N ILE A 129 10.03 -13.31 -7.07
CA ILE A 129 8.92 -12.58 -7.71
C ILE A 129 7.70 -13.48 -7.92
N ASP A 130 7.90 -14.67 -8.49
CA ASP A 130 6.80 -15.63 -8.74
C ASP A 130 6.10 -16.04 -7.44
N THR A 131 6.86 -16.17 -6.35
CA THR A 131 6.35 -16.50 -5.02
C THR A 131 5.49 -15.36 -4.47
N VAL A 132 5.93 -14.11 -4.62
CA VAL A 132 5.14 -12.92 -4.23
C VAL A 132 3.85 -12.84 -5.03
N VAL A 133 3.92 -12.95 -6.36
CA VAL A 133 2.75 -12.89 -7.25
C VAL A 133 1.74 -13.99 -6.91
N ALA A 134 2.20 -15.24 -6.77
CA ALA A 134 1.35 -16.35 -6.38
C ALA A 134 0.75 -16.14 -4.99
N GLY A 135 1.55 -15.63 -4.05
CA GLY A 135 1.12 -15.35 -2.68
C GLY A 135 0.01 -14.29 -2.59
N ILE A 136 0.15 -13.19 -3.34
CA ILE A 136 -0.86 -12.12 -3.40
C ILE A 136 -2.16 -12.65 -4.02
N LYS A 137 -2.07 -13.36 -5.16
CA LYS A 137 -3.23 -13.96 -5.85
C LYS A 137 -3.96 -14.97 -4.97
N ASN A 138 -3.23 -15.90 -4.35
CA ASN A 138 -3.80 -16.97 -3.54
C ASN A 138 -4.44 -16.46 -2.24
N SER A 139 -3.91 -15.37 -1.68
CA SER A 139 -4.45 -14.76 -0.46
C SER A 139 -5.62 -13.80 -0.72
N GLY A 140 -5.88 -13.44 -2.00
CA GLY A 140 -6.87 -12.44 -2.39
C GLY A 140 -6.55 -11.05 -1.83
N THR A 141 -5.26 -10.71 -1.80
CA THR A 141 -4.76 -9.44 -1.26
C THR A 141 -4.62 -8.42 -2.37
N GLU A 142 -5.09 -7.19 -2.14
CA GLU A 142 -4.85 -6.07 -3.05
C GLU A 142 -3.46 -5.48 -2.79
N LEU A 143 -2.70 -5.18 -3.85
CA LEU A 143 -1.40 -4.51 -3.75
C LEU A 143 -1.51 -3.07 -4.25
N ASN A 144 -1.20 -2.11 -3.38
CA ASN A 144 -1.06 -0.71 -3.73
C ASN A 144 0.37 -0.25 -3.46
N VAL A 145 0.94 0.51 -4.38
CA VAL A 145 2.28 1.09 -4.21
C VAL A 145 2.18 2.61 -4.23
N ILE A 146 2.85 3.26 -3.29
CA ILE A 146 3.03 4.71 -3.27
C ILE A 146 4.52 5.00 -3.36
N GLY A 147 4.95 5.59 -4.48
CA GLY A 147 6.37 5.70 -4.78
C GLY A 147 6.68 6.79 -5.80
N PRO A 148 7.87 6.73 -6.44
CA PRO A 148 8.18 7.57 -7.58
C PRO A 148 7.18 7.27 -8.72
N SER A 149 6.89 8.28 -9.54
CA SER A 149 6.05 8.10 -10.72
C SER A 149 6.68 7.06 -11.64
N ILE A 150 6.05 5.88 -11.73
CA ILE A 150 6.36 4.87 -12.73
C ILE A 150 5.82 5.45 -14.04
N GLU A 151 6.72 5.94 -14.88
CA GLU A 151 6.32 6.40 -16.21
C GLU A 151 5.91 5.17 -17.00
N GLU A 152 4.71 5.19 -17.56
CA GLU A 152 4.39 4.29 -18.65
C GLU A 152 5.28 4.73 -19.81
N GLU A 153 6.38 4.00 -20.04
CA GLU A 153 7.08 4.04 -21.33
C GLU A 153 6.06 3.62 -22.39
N ASP A 154 5.30 4.59 -22.89
CA ASP A 154 4.62 4.50 -24.16
C ASP A 154 5.73 4.43 -25.22
N ASP A 155 6.08 3.20 -25.59
CA ASP A 155 6.75 2.90 -26.86
C ASP A 155 5.80 3.30 -28.00
N ASP A 156 5.73 4.59 -28.36
CA ASP A 156 5.54 5.08 -29.73
C ASP A 156 5.54 6.63 -29.83
N ASP A 157 6.45 7.13 -30.66
CA ASP A 157 6.36 8.33 -31.49
C ASP A 157 6.09 9.73 -30.89
N ASP A 158 7.17 10.51 -30.76
CA ASP A 158 7.37 11.83 -31.41
C ASP A 158 6.15 12.79 -31.52
N ALA A 159 5.41 13.01 -30.43
CA ALA A 159 4.35 14.02 -30.35
C ALA A 159 4.51 14.96 -29.13
N PRO A 160 4.63 16.30 -29.32
CA PRO A 160 4.69 17.24 -28.21
C PRO A 160 3.28 17.44 -27.63
N GLY A 161 2.89 16.59 -26.70
CA GLY A 161 1.71 16.76 -25.85
C GLY A 161 1.96 17.80 -24.74
N PRO A 162 0.92 18.48 -24.22
CA PRO A 162 1.09 19.56 -23.26
C PRO A 162 1.59 19.03 -21.92
N SER A 163 2.88 19.25 -21.65
CA SER A 163 3.52 18.94 -20.38
C SER A 163 2.81 19.68 -19.24
N THR A 164 2.12 18.95 -18.37
CA THR A 164 1.74 19.43 -17.04
C THR A 164 2.76 19.01 -15.97
N ALA A 165 3.98 18.65 -16.39
CA ALA A 165 5.08 18.32 -15.49
C ALA A 165 5.69 19.59 -14.90
N ASN A 166 5.13 20.04 -13.78
CA ASN A 166 5.85 20.91 -12.87
C ASN A 166 6.96 20.10 -12.16
N GLY A 167 8.21 20.51 -12.37
CA GLY A 167 9.28 20.38 -11.37
C GLY A 167 10.26 19.23 -11.56
N HIS A 168 11.46 19.56 -12.07
CA HIS A 168 12.75 18.90 -11.81
C HIS A 168 12.73 17.40 -11.46
N THR A 169 12.48 16.54 -12.45
CA THR A 169 12.78 15.11 -12.31
C THR A 169 14.30 14.92 -12.30
N LYS A 170 14.85 14.60 -11.13
CA LYS A 170 16.21 14.06 -11.02
C LYS A 170 16.30 12.81 -11.89
N ASP A 171 17.36 12.67 -12.70
CA ASP A 171 17.57 11.48 -13.50
C ASP A 171 17.50 10.22 -12.62
N LYS A 172 16.57 9.32 -12.94
CA LYS A 172 16.40 8.04 -12.24
C LYS A 172 17.68 7.23 -12.33
N THR A 173 18.09 6.62 -11.22
CA THR A 173 19.27 5.75 -11.22
C THR A 173 18.97 4.46 -12.01
N PRO A 174 19.98 3.76 -12.55
CA PRO A 174 19.78 2.46 -13.17
C PRO A 174 19.07 1.46 -12.24
N GLN A 175 19.37 1.54 -10.93
CA GLN A 175 18.73 0.73 -9.90
C GLN A 175 17.23 1.03 -9.78
N GLN A 176 16.86 2.32 -9.76
CA GLN A 176 15.46 2.73 -9.71
C GLN A 176 14.68 2.27 -10.94
N ARG A 177 15.27 2.38 -12.15
CA ARG A 177 14.62 1.87 -13.37
C ARG A 177 14.42 0.36 -13.33
N ALA A 178 15.41 -0.39 -12.84
CA ALA A 178 15.28 -1.84 -12.69
C ALA A 178 14.19 -2.20 -11.66
N GLY A 179 14.14 -1.49 -10.54
CA GLY A 179 13.12 -1.68 -9.50
C GLY A 179 11.71 -1.33 -9.98
N GLU A 180 11.56 -0.24 -10.74
CA GLU A 180 10.29 0.15 -11.38
C GLU A 180 9.83 -0.90 -12.40
N ALA A 181 10.72 -1.39 -13.26
CA ALA A 181 10.38 -2.42 -14.25
C ALA A 181 9.91 -3.72 -13.58
N MET A 182 10.59 -4.13 -12.50
CA MET A 182 10.20 -5.31 -11.75
C MET A 182 8.88 -5.11 -11.01
N LEU A 183 8.69 -3.96 -10.35
CA LEU A 183 7.45 -3.65 -9.68
C LEU A 183 6.27 -3.58 -10.67
N LYS A 184 6.47 -3.01 -11.87
CA LYS A 184 5.49 -2.98 -12.95
C LYS A 184 5.06 -4.39 -13.35
N HIS A 185 6.00 -5.33 -13.45
CA HIS A 185 5.68 -6.73 -13.71
C HIS A 185 4.81 -7.35 -12.60
N ILE A 186 5.16 -7.14 -11.33
CA ILE A 186 4.36 -7.62 -10.20
C ILE A 186 2.94 -7.03 -10.24
N LEU A 187 2.83 -5.71 -10.42
CA LEU A 187 1.55 -5.01 -10.44
C LEU A 187 0.64 -5.48 -11.58
N GLN A 188 1.17 -5.67 -12.79
CA GLN A 188 0.42 -6.20 -13.93
C GLN A 188 -0.10 -7.61 -13.66
N GLU A 189 0.72 -8.46 -13.04
CA GLU A 189 0.32 -9.82 -12.73
C GLU A 189 -0.77 -9.87 -11.67
N VAL A 190 -0.71 -9.03 -10.63
CA VAL A 190 -1.64 -9.06 -9.49
C VAL A 190 -2.83 -8.09 -9.62
N ASP A 191 -2.95 -7.37 -10.74
CA ASP A 191 -3.93 -6.29 -10.95
C ASP A 191 -3.83 -5.21 -9.84
N GLY A 192 -2.59 -4.85 -9.51
CA GLY A 192 -2.26 -3.87 -8.47
C GLY A 192 -2.19 -2.44 -8.99
N GLU A 193 -2.27 -1.47 -8.08
CA GLU A 193 -2.28 -0.04 -8.41
C GLU A 193 -1.00 0.65 -7.91
N CYS A 194 -0.44 1.57 -8.72
CA CYS A 194 0.65 2.44 -8.31
C CYS A 194 0.21 3.90 -8.33
N TYR A 195 0.65 4.66 -7.33
CA TYR A 195 0.38 6.07 -7.19
C TYR A 195 1.67 6.82 -6.90
N SER A 196 1.83 8.00 -7.48
CA SER A 196 2.86 8.91 -7.00
C SER A 196 2.45 9.53 -5.66
N PHE A 197 3.42 10.01 -4.88
CA PHE A 197 3.12 10.73 -3.64
C PHE A 197 2.24 11.99 -3.87
N SER A 198 2.43 12.68 -5.00
CA SER A 198 1.66 13.87 -5.37
C SER A 198 0.21 13.56 -5.73
N GLU A 199 -0.08 12.35 -6.22
CA GLU A 199 -1.44 11.87 -6.48
C GLU A 199 -2.09 11.30 -5.20
N ALA A 200 -1.32 10.53 -4.43
CA ALA A 200 -1.81 9.86 -3.23
C ALA A 200 -2.17 10.84 -2.13
N LEU A 201 -1.36 11.85 -1.83
CA LEU A 201 -1.59 12.75 -0.70
C LEU A 201 -2.89 13.57 -0.79
N PRO A 202 -3.27 14.18 -1.93
CA PRO A 202 -4.57 14.82 -2.11
C PRO A 202 -5.72 13.83 -1.94
N ALA A 203 -5.61 12.64 -2.56
CA ALA A 203 -6.59 11.57 -2.40
C ALA A 203 -6.69 11.07 -0.95
N LEU A 204 -5.61 11.22 -0.17
CA LEU A 204 -5.48 10.94 1.27
C LEU A 204 -5.89 12.12 2.19
N SER A 205 -6.23 13.29 1.65
CA SER A 205 -6.57 14.48 2.43
C SER A 205 -8.03 14.58 2.88
N TYR A 206 -8.97 13.99 2.13
CA TYR A 206 -10.39 14.02 2.49
C TYR A 206 -10.75 13.02 3.60
N PHE A 207 -11.50 13.40 4.63
CA PHE A 207 -11.94 12.40 5.60
C PHE A 207 -12.89 11.40 4.92
N GLN A 208 -12.53 10.11 4.94
CA GLN A 208 -13.42 9.07 4.45
C GLN A 208 -14.42 8.73 5.55
N THR A 209 -15.70 9.00 5.31
CA THR A 209 -16.76 8.53 6.20
C THR A 209 -16.72 7.00 6.23
N ARG A 210 -17.03 6.41 7.39
CA ARG A 210 -17.10 4.95 7.57
C ARG A 210 -17.88 4.32 6.41
N GLN A 211 -17.23 3.45 5.63
CA GLN A 211 -17.91 2.69 4.58
C GLN A 211 -18.80 1.64 5.23
N ILE A 212 -20.09 1.93 5.32
CA ILE A 212 -21.09 1.00 5.83
C ILE A 212 -21.60 0.20 4.64
N ARG A 213 -21.46 -1.13 4.68
CA ARG A 213 -22.17 -2.01 3.74
C ARG A 213 -23.65 -1.69 3.83
N GLN A 214 -24.22 -1.22 2.72
CA GLN A 214 -25.61 -0.83 2.69
C GLN A 214 -26.49 -2.04 3.00
N THR A 215 -27.32 -1.92 4.03
CA THR A 215 -28.25 -2.99 4.40
C THR A 215 -29.35 -3.06 3.34
N ALA A 216 -29.43 -4.19 2.64
CA ALA A 216 -30.48 -4.44 1.67
C ALA A 216 -31.85 -4.43 2.37
N TRP A 217 -32.74 -3.55 1.93
CA TRP A 217 -34.14 -3.58 2.34
C TRP A 217 -34.91 -4.52 1.42
N LYS A 218 -35.29 -5.68 1.96
CA LYS A 218 -36.07 -6.68 1.22
C LYS A 218 -37.54 -6.29 1.25
N CYS A 219 -38.13 -6.08 0.09
CA CYS A 219 -39.56 -5.81 -0.04
C CYS A 219 -40.17 -6.50 -1.27
N GLN A 220 -41.50 -6.47 -1.36
CA GLN A 220 -42.23 -6.99 -2.51
C GLN A 220 -42.70 -5.79 -3.34
N LEU A 221 -42.22 -5.69 -4.58
CA LEU A 221 -42.73 -4.72 -5.55
C LEU A 221 -44.06 -5.28 -6.09
N GLU A 222 -45.17 -4.72 -5.62
CA GLU A 222 -46.51 -5.09 -6.09
C GLU A 222 -46.91 -4.18 -7.25
N ILE A 223 -47.02 -4.75 -8.46
CA ILE A 223 -47.46 -4.02 -9.66
C ILE A 223 -48.98 -4.12 -9.82
N THR A 224 -49.54 -5.29 -9.50
CA THR A 224 -50.98 -5.55 -9.45
C THR A 224 -51.28 -6.52 -8.31
N SER A 225 -52.55 -6.73 -7.98
CA SER A 225 -52.98 -7.67 -6.92
C SER A 225 -52.47 -9.10 -7.10
N ASN A 226 -52.17 -9.51 -8.34
CA ASN A 226 -51.69 -10.85 -8.68
C ASN A 226 -50.21 -10.91 -9.07
N LEU A 227 -49.50 -9.78 -9.16
CA LEU A 227 -48.10 -9.73 -9.56
C LEU A 227 -47.26 -9.03 -8.49
N LYS A 228 -46.49 -9.85 -7.75
CA LYS A 228 -45.54 -9.42 -6.73
C LYS A 228 -44.14 -9.87 -7.12
N ILE A 229 -43.19 -8.95 -7.14
CA ILE A 229 -41.78 -9.22 -7.47
C ILE A 229 -40.95 -8.98 -6.21
N PRO A 230 -40.25 -10.00 -5.67
CA PRO A 230 -39.33 -9.79 -4.57
C PRO A 230 -38.13 -8.95 -5.04
N VAL A 231 -37.88 -7.83 -4.38
CA VAL A 231 -36.77 -6.92 -4.69
C VAL A 231 -35.94 -6.60 -3.44
N CYS A 232 -34.68 -6.28 -3.67
CA CYS A 232 -33.78 -5.71 -2.66
C CYS A 232 -33.48 -4.27 -3.03
N SER A 233 -33.85 -3.34 -2.17
CA SER A 233 -33.60 -1.92 -2.35
C SER A 233 -32.41 -1.48 -1.49
N TYR A 234 -31.60 -0.58 -2.02
CA TYR A 234 -30.44 0.01 -1.36
C TYR A 234 -30.60 1.53 -1.34
N VAL A 235 -30.15 2.18 -0.26
CA VAL A 235 -30.16 3.65 -0.17
C VAL A 235 -29.04 4.17 -1.06
N LYS A 236 -29.37 4.88 -2.13
CA LYS A 236 -28.35 5.57 -2.94
C LYS A 236 -27.81 6.74 -2.12
N VAL A 237 -26.51 6.71 -1.81
CA VAL A 237 -25.77 7.80 -1.15
C VAL A 237 -25.09 8.63 -2.22
#